data_AF-A0AA43D4G9-F1
#
_entry.id   AF-A0AA43D4G9-F1
#
_cell.length_a   1.000
_cell.length_b   1.000
_cell.length_c   1.000
_cell.angle_alpha   90.00
_cell.angle_beta   90.00
_cell.angle_gamma   90.00
#
_symmetry.space_group_name_H-M   'P 1'
#
loop_
_entity.id
_entity.type
_entity.pdbx_description
1 polymer ?
#
loop_
_entity_poly.entity_id
_entity_poly.type
_entity_poly.pdbx_seq_one_letter_code
_entity_poly.pdbx_strand_id
1 'polypeptide(L)' 'RPKAMQAVGSAVGANHIAYLIPCHRVIRKDGLLGAYRWSATRKKSIIGWELAQTDGGVDV' A
#
# COMPACT_ATOMS: atom_id res chain seq x y z
N ARG A 1 -8.26 5.63 17.49
CA ARG A 1 -9.30 6.63 17.17
C ARG A 1 -9.98 6.27 15.83
N PRO A 2 -11.25 5.81 15.81
CA PRO A 2 -11.91 5.32 14.59
C PRO A 2 -11.95 6.34 13.43
N LYS A 3 -12.22 7.62 13.73
CA LYS A 3 -12.26 8.70 12.72
C LYS A 3 -10.93 8.88 11.98
N ALA A 4 -9.81 8.68 12.66
CA ALA A 4 -8.49 8.83 12.06
C ALA A 4 -8.23 7.77 10.98
N MET A 5 -8.67 6.53 11.19
CA MET A 5 -8.51 5.43 10.21
C MET A 5 -9.28 5.71 8.92
N GLN A 6 -10.51 6.25 9.03
CA GLN A 6 -11.32 6.63 7.87
C GLN A 6 -10.66 7.78 7.10
N ALA A 7 -10.19 8.82 7.80
CA ALA A 7 -9.50 9.95 7.18
C ALA A 7 -8.24 9.52 6.42
N VAL A 8 -7.45 8.59 6.99
CA VAL A 8 -6.27 8.01 6.32
C VAL A 8 -6.68 7.26 5.06
N GLY A 9 -7.76 6.46 5.10
CA GLY A 9 -8.28 5.77 3.92
C GLY A 9 -8.68 6.72 2.80
N SER A 10 -9.40 7.81 3.12
CA SER A 10 -9.75 8.86 2.16
C SER A 10 -8.52 9.56 1.58
N ALA A 11 -7.54 9.91 2.41
CA ALA A 11 -6.30 10.55 1.97
C ALA A 11 -5.49 9.66 1.01
N VAL A 12 -5.41 8.36 1.31
CA VAL A 12 -4.75 7.36 0.44
C VAL A 12 -5.46 7.26 -0.91
N GLY A 13 -6.79 7.24 -0.92
CA GLY A 13 -7.59 7.20 -2.15
C GLY A 13 -7.47 8.46 -3.02
N ALA A 14 -7.26 9.62 -2.39
CA ALA A 14 -7.11 10.91 -3.07
C ALA A 14 -5.69 11.18 -3.61
N ASN A 15 -4.71 10.30 -3.35
CA ASN A 15 -3.34 10.53 -3.76
C ASN A 15 -3.20 10.53 -5.30
N HIS A 16 -2.62 11.60 -5.85
CA HIS A 16 -2.36 11.72 -7.28
C HIS A 16 -1.02 11.13 -7.75
N ILE A 17 -0.08 10.95 -6.83
CA ILE A 17 1.31 10.63 -7.10
C ILE A 17 1.63 9.28 -6.42
N ALA A 18 1.10 8.20 -7.01
CA ALA A 18 1.36 6.83 -6.57
C ALA A 18 2.86 6.52 -6.60
N TYR A 19 3.27 5.47 -5.89
CA TYR A 19 4.63 4.92 -5.88
C TYR A 19 5.66 5.82 -5.19
N LEU A 20 5.75 7.12 -5.55
CA LEU A 20 6.62 8.08 -4.85
C LEU A 20 6.17 8.31 -3.41
N ILE A 21 4.88 8.57 -3.21
CA ILE A 21 4.25 8.54 -1.89
C ILE A 21 3.80 7.08 -1.66
N PRO A 22 4.32 6.36 -0.65
CA PRO A 22 4.13 4.92 -0.50
C PRO A 22 2.76 4.54 0.06
N CYS A 23 1.68 5.06 -0.52
CA CYS A 23 0.32 4.81 -0.06
C CYS A 23 -0.16 3.36 -0.34
N HIS A 24 0.56 2.61 -1.17
CA HIS A 24 0.37 1.16 -1.34
C HIS A 24 0.74 0.37 -0.07
N ARG A 25 1.54 0.93 0.85
CA ARG A 25 1.92 0.27 2.11
C ARG A 25 0.84 0.37 3.21
N VAL A 26 -0.23 1.14 2.99
CA VAL A 26 -1.35 1.23 3.94
C VAL A 26 -2.26 0.01 3.77
N ILE A 27 -2.35 -0.85 4.79
CA ILE A 27 -3.13 -2.09 4.79
C ILE A 27 -4.18 -2.05 5.91
N ARG A 28 -5.34 -2.65 5.66
CA ARG A 28 -6.40 -2.77 6.68
C ARG A 28 -5.99 -3.74 7.77
N LYS A 29 -6.57 -3.59 8.97
CA LYS A 29 -6.31 -4.47 10.11
C LYS A 29 -6.61 -5.96 9.87
N ASP A 30 -7.49 -6.26 8.92
CA ASP A 30 -7.90 -7.61 8.54
C ASP A 30 -6.99 -8.22 7.45
N GLY A 31 -5.89 -7.54 7.10
CA GLY A 31 -4.95 -7.98 6.07
C GLY A 31 -5.44 -7.77 4.65
N LEU A 32 -6.67 -7.28 4.46
CA LEU A 32 -7.21 -7.03 3.13
C LEU A 32 -6.61 -5.75 2.54
N LEU A 33 -6.29 -5.81 1.25
CA LEU A 33 -5.89 -4.64 0.49
C LEU A 33 -7.13 -3.77 0.24
N GLY A 34 -7.19 -2.63 0.93
CA GLY A 34 -8.22 -1.62 0.72
C GLY A 34 -8.15 -0.98 -0.67
N ALA A 35 -9.11 -0.08 -0.93
CA ALA A 35 -9.19 0.63 -2.21
C ALA A 35 -7.87 1.33 -2.57
N TYR A 36 -7.52 1.26 -3.84
CA TYR A 36 -6.37 1.92 -4.42
C TYR A 36 -6.80 2.60 -5.71
N ARG A 37 -6.47 3.89 -5.85
CA ARG A 37 -6.92 4.71 -6.99
C ARG A 37 -6.59 4.09 -8.35
N TRP A 38 -5.45 3.39 -8.44
CA TRP A 38 -4.95 2.79 -9.68
C TRP A 38 -5.14 1.27 -9.76
N SER A 39 -6.21 0.74 -9.14
CA SER A 39 -6.54 -0.69 -9.03
C SER A 39 -5.76 -1.47 -7.95
N ALA A 40 -6.46 -2.41 -7.32
CA ALA A 40 -5.89 -3.34 -6.36
C ALA A 40 -4.78 -4.22 -6.97
N THR A 41 -4.83 -4.51 -8.27
CA THR A 41 -3.79 -5.28 -8.97
C THR A 41 -2.44 -4.57 -8.92
N ARG A 42 -2.42 -3.25 -9.16
CA ARG A 42 -1.20 -2.44 -9.08
C ARG A 42 -0.65 -2.38 -7.66
N LYS A 43 -1.53 -2.26 -6.66
CA LYS A 43 -1.14 -2.30 -5.25
C LYS A 43 -0.47 -3.63 -4.88
N LYS A 44 -1.06 -4.76 -5.31
CA LYS A 44 -0.51 -6.11 -5.11
C LYS A 44 0.85 -6.28 -5.75
N SER A 45 1.00 -5.86 -7.02
CA SER A 45 2.25 -6.03 -7.75
C SER A 45 3.40 -5.24 -7.13
N ILE A 46 3.16 -4.01 -6.68
CA ILE A 46 4.19 -3.19 -6.02
C ILE A 46 4.60 -3.83 -4.69
N ILE A 47 3.65 -4.23 -3.86
CA ILE A 47 3.95 -4.89 -2.57
C ILE A 47 4.75 -6.17 -2.78
N GLY A 48 4.34 -7.01 -3.75
CA GLY A 48 5.06 -8.25 -4.06
C GLY A 48 6.49 -8.00 -4.55
N TRP A 49 6.70 -6.96 -5.36
CA TRP A 49 8.03 -6.55 -5.82
C TRP A 49 8.90 -5.98 -4.70
N GLU A 50 8.33 -5.22 -3.76
CA GLU A 50 9.04 -4.76 -2.55
C GLU A 50 9.47 -5.96 -1.69
N LEU A 51 8.58 -6.94 -1.47
CA LEU A 51 8.89 -8.16 -0.73
C LEU A 51 10.06 -8.93 -1.34
N ALA A 52 10.04 -9.13 -2.65
CA ALA A 52 11.08 -9.89 -3.35
C ALA A 52 12.46 -9.23 -3.27
N GLN A 53 12.52 -7.90 -3.13
CA GLN A 53 13.79 -7.17 -2.99
C GLN A 53 14.32 -7.15 -1.56
N THR A 54 13.43 -7.12 -0.56
CA THR A 54 13.87 -7.22 0.84
C THR A 54 14.57 -8.55 1.13
N ASP A 55 14.23 -9.61 0.40
CA ASP A 55 14.87 -10.93 0.53
C ASP A 55 16.11 -11.11 -0.37
N GLY A 56 16.30 -10.27 -1.38
CA GLY A 56 17.40 -10.38 -2.36
C GLY A 56 18.69 -9.63 -2.01
N GLY A 57 18.76 -9.01 -0.83
CA GLY A 57 19.92 -8.24 -0.35
C GLY A 57 20.54 -8.76 0.94
N VAL A 58 20.15 -9.96 1.39
CA VAL A 58 20.83 -10.66 2.47
C VAL A 58 21.62 -11.80 1.85
N ASP A 59 22.92 -11.74 2.07
CA ASP A 59 23.92 -12.72 1.69
C ASP A 59 23.49 -14.13 2.15
N VAL A 60 23.01 -14.96 1.21
CA VAL A 60 22.89 -16.41 1.35
C VAL A 60 23.70 -17.11 0.26
#